data_AF-A0A928D6H9-F1
#
_entry.id   AF-A0A928D6H9-F1
#
_cell.length_a   1.000
_cell.length_b   1.000
_cell.length_c   1.000
_cell.angle_alpha   90.00
_cell.angle_beta   90.00
_cell.angle_gamma   90.00
#
_symmetry.space_group_name_H-M   'P 1'
#
loop_
_entity.id
_entity.type
_entity.pdbx_description
1 polymer ?
#
loop_
_entity_poly.entity_id
_entity_poly.type
_entity_poly.pdbx_seq_one_letter_code
_entity_poly.pdbx_strand_id
1 'polypeptide(L)' 'MDCKKEIFADGIGQVHFAGGMVRFDFVTLQPGEEGQAPVPESNVRLIMPPQGFLAAYNSMQQLIDKLVEAGVLQKNENA' A
#
# COMPACT_ATOMS: atom_id res chain seq x y z
N MET A 1 10.79 24.90 -8.69
CA MET A 1 9.62 24.00 -8.78
C MET A 1 10.03 22.71 -8.10
N ASP A 2 9.56 22.46 -6.88
CA ASP A 2 9.70 21.14 -6.25
C ASP A 2 8.85 20.16 -7.06
N CYS A 3 9.52 19.36 -7.90
CA CYS A 3 8.87 18.24 -8.54
C CYS A 3 8.52 17.24 -7.45
N LYS A 4 7.22 17.06 -7.18
CA LYS A 4 6.76 16.05 -6.23
C LYS A 4 7.26 14.69 -6.73
N LYS A 5 8.13 14.05 -5.94
CA LYS A 5 8.64 12.72 -6.26
C LYS A 5 7.50 11.71 -6.13
N GLU A 6 7.03 11.22 -7.25
CA GLU A 6 6.09 10.11 -7.29
C GLU A 6 6.85 8.79 -7.14
N ILE A 7 6.22 7.82 -6.48
CA ILE A 7 6.77 6.50 -6.23
C ILE A 7 5.76 5.49 -6.77
N PHE A 8 6.20 4.66 -7.70
CA PHE A 8 5.41 3.54 -8.21
C PHE A 8 5.73 2.30 -7.39
N ALA A 9 4.69 1.62 -6.90
CA ALA A 9 4.77 0.39 -6.16
C ALA A 9 3.66 -0.56 -6.63
N ASP A 10 3.95 -1.85 -6.72
CA ASP A 10 2.95 -2.87 -7.09
C ASP A 10 2.01 -3.16 -5.92
N GLY A 11 2.48 -2.93 -4.69
CA GLY A 11 1.64 -3.08 -3.50
C GLY A 11 2.40 -2.85 -2.20
N ILE A 12 1.73 -3.23 -1.10
CA ILE A 12 2.31 -3.24 0.25
C ILE A 12 2.66 -4.68 0.58
N GLY A 13 3.95 -4.97 0.76
CA GLY A 13 4.42 -6.30 1.18
C GLY A 13 4.16 -6.55 2.66
N GLN A 14 4.36 -5.54 3.51
CA GLN A 14 4.12 -5.67 4.95
C GLN A 14 3.67 -4.34 5.58
N VAL A 15 2.73 -4.45 6.52
CA VAL A 15 2.42 -3.39 7.49
C VAL A 15 2.75 -3.90 8.89
N HIS A 16 3.57 -3.18 9.65
CA HIS A 16 3.94 -3.61 11.00
C HIS A 16 4.12 -2.45 11.98
N PHE A 17 3.91 -2.73 13.26
CA PHE A 17 4.09 -1.78 14.35
C PHE A 17 5.35 -2.12 15.14
N ALA A 18 6.30 -1.19 15.23
CA ALA A 18 7.47 -1.35 16.10
C ALA A 18 8.05 0.00 16.53
N GLY A 19 8.50 0.09 17.78
CA GLY A 19 9.04 1.33 18.33
C GLY A 19 8.03 2.48 18.36
N GLY A 20 6.74 2.18 18.58
CA GLY A 20 5.69 3.20 18.64
C GLY A 20 5.21 3.72 17.28
N MET A 21 5.73 3.19 16.17
CA MET A 21 5.45 3.66 14.82
C MET A 21 4.90 2.55 13.94
N VAL A 22 4.04 2.92 12.99
CA VAL A 22 3.54 2.05 11.92
C VAL A 22 4.43 2.20 10.70
N ARG A 23 4.82 1.08 10.09
CA ARG A 23 5.65 1.04 8.89
C ARG A 23 4.95 0.28 7.78
N PHE A 24 4.96 0.85 6.59
CA PHE A 24 4.52 0.22 5.35
C PHE A 24 5.75 -0.04 4.49
N ASP A 25 5.93 -1.30 4.10
CA ASP A 25 6.95 -1.71 3.16
C ASP A 25 6.29 -1.89 1.79
N PHE A 26 6.55 -0.92 0.92
CA PHE A 26 6.08 -0.97 -0.46
C PHE A 26 7.03 -1.81 -1.28
N VAL A 27 6.45 -2.70 -2.07
CA VAL A 27 7.20 -3.64 -2.90
C VAL A 27 6.97 -3.36 -4.38
N THR A 28 7.97 -3.68 -5.18
CA THR A 28 7.84 -3.84 -6.62
C THR A 28 8.25 -5.24 -7.02
N LEU A 29 7.68 -5.76 -8.09
CA LEU A 29 8.08 -7.01 -8.71
C LEU A 29 9.31 -6.79 -9.59
N GLN A 30 10.43 -7.39 -9.19
CA GLN A 30 11.66 -7.36 -9.96
C GLN A 30 11.75 -8.60 -10.87
N PRO A 31 12.32 -8.48 -12.09
CA PRO A 31 12.55 -9.63 -12.94
C PRO A 31 13.41 -10.67 -12.20
N GLY A 32 12.91 -11.92 -12.15
CA GLY A 32 13.69 -13.05 -11.67
C GLY A 32 14.71 -13.52 -12.71
N GLU A 33 15.42 -14.61 -12.40
CA GLU A 33 16.21 -15.33 -13.42
C GLU A 33 15.31 -15.83 -14.57
N GLU A 34 15.91 -16.09 -15.72
CA GLU A 34 15.19 -16.46 -16.94
C GLU A 34 14.28 -17.68 -16.70
N GLY A 35 12.97 -17.50 -16.95
CA GLY A 35 11.95 -18.53 -16.72
C GLY A 35 11.37 -18.60 -15.30
N GLN A 36 11.84 -17.77 -14.36
CA GLN A 36 11.28 -17.68 -13.01
C GLN A 36 10.25 -16.56 -12.87
N ALA A 37 9.34 -16.72 -11.90
CA ALA A 37 8.38 -15.67 -11.57
C ALA A 37 9.10 -14.43 -10.98
N PRO A 38 8.59 -13.21 -11.22
CA PRO A 38 9.12 -12.00 -10.60
C PRO A 38 9.17 -12.09 -9.08
N VAL A 39 10.23 -11.54 -8.47
CA VAL A 39 10.44 -11.57 -7.02
C VAL A 39 10.07 -10.21 -6.42
N PRO A 40 9.26 -10.16 -5.34
CA PRO A 40 8.93 -8.90 -4.68
C PRO A 40 10.13 -8.35 -3.90
N GLU A 41 10.50 -7.10 -4.16
CA GLU A 41 11.56 -6.38 -3.43
C GLU A 41 10.99 -5.11 -2.78
N SER A 42 11.34 -4.89 -1.50
CA SER A 42 10.92 -3.70 -0.75
C SER A 42 11.81 -2.51 -1.11
N ASN A 43 11.24 -1.57 -1.85
CA ASN A 43 11.99 -0.44 -2.40
C ASN A 43 11.76 0.85 -1.62
N VAL A 44 10.64 0.96 -0.90
CA VAL A 44 10.26 2.17 -0.16
C VAL A 44 9.56 1.81 1.13
N ARG A 45 10.01 2.45 2.22
CA ARG A 45 9.41 2.33 3.54
C ARG A 45 8.78 3.65 3.96
N LEU A 46 7.47 3.64 4.18
CA LEU A 46 6.74 4.76 4.76
C LEU A 46 6.55 4.51 6.26
N ILE A 47 6.98 5.46 7.09
CA ILE A 47 6.89 5.37 8.55
C ILE A 47 6.00 6.51 9.04
N MET A 48 4.99 6.19 9.85
CA MET A 48 4.07 7.18 10.39
C MET A 48 3.62 6.82 11.82
N PRO A 49 3.22 7.82 12.62
CA PRO A 49 2.66 7.55 13.94
C PRO A 49 1.28 6.89 13.83
N PRO A 50 0.78 6.22 14.90
CA PRO A 50 -0.52 5.55 14.90
C PRO A 50 -1.69 6.46 14.52
N GLN A 51 -1.67 7.72 14.93
CA GLN A 51 -2.71 8.68 14.58
C GLN A 51 -2.73 8.99 13.06
N GLY A 52 -1.55 9.10 12.44
CA GLY A 52 -1.44 9.26 10.99
C GLY A 52 -1.94 8.03 10.24
N PHE A 53 -1.64 6.84 10.77
CA PHE A 53 -2.15 5.57 10.25
C PHE A 53 -3.68 5.50 10.30
N LEU A 54 -4.30 5.85 11.43
CA LEU A 54 -5.77 5.85 11.57
C LEU A 54 -6.43 6.83 10.59
N ALA A 55 -5.86 8.03 10.42
CA ALA A 55 -6.36 9.01 9.47
C ALA A 55 -6.26 8.51 8.00
N ALA A 56 -5.13 7.88 7.66
CA ALA A 56 -4.93 7.27 6.34
C ALA A 56 -5.93 6.13 6.10
N TYR A 57 -6.12 5.25 7.08
CA TYR A 57 -7.07 4.14 7.00
C TYR A 57 -8.51 4.64 6.79
N ASN A 58 -8.94 5.65 7.55
CA ASN A 58 -10.27 6.24 7.37
C ASN A 58 -10.46 6.83 5.97
N SER A 59 -9.43 7.48 5.43
CA SER A 59 -9.45 8.01 4.06
C SER A 59 -9.55 6.89 3.02
N MET A 60 -8.83 5.78 3.23
CA MET A 60 -8.91 4.59 2.38
C MET A 60 -10.30 3.96 2.41
N GLN A 61 -10.91 3.82 3.59
CA GLN A 61 -12.28 3.29 3.73
C GLN A 61 -13.30 4.14 2.96
N GLN A 62 -13.24 5.46 3.13
CA GLN A 62 -14.13 6.38 2.40
C GLN A 62 -13.95 6.29 0.87
N LEU A 63 -12.72 6.08 0.40
CA LEU A 63 -12.45 5.87 -1.02
C LEU A 63 -13.02 4.53 -1.51
N ILE A 64 -12.86 3.45 -0.75
CA ILE A 64 -13.44 2.15 -1.06
C ILE A 64 -14.96 2.26 -1.20
N ASP A 65 -15.64 2.94 -0.26
CA ASP A 65 -17.09 3.11 -0.32
C ASP A 65 -17.53 3.82 -1.61
N LYS A 66 -16.83 4.90 -1.99
CA LYS A 66 -17.10 5.60 -3.26
C LYS A 66 -16.87 4.73 -4.49
N LEU A 67 -15.85 3.88 -4.48
CA LEU A 67 -15.56 2.96 -5.59
C LEU A 67 -16.63 1.87 -5.70
N VAL A 68 -17.21 1.44 -4.57
CA VAL A 68 -18.33 0.48 -4.54
C VAL A 68 -19.60 1.13 -5.05
N GLU A 69 -19.93 2.34 -4.60
CA GLU A 69 -21.07 3.12 -5.10
C GLU A 69 -21.00 3.36 -6.61
N ALA A 70 -19.80 3.59 -7.14
CA ALA A 70 -19.56 3.75 -8.57
C ALA A 70 -19.57 2.41 -9.37
N GLY A 71 -19.70 1.27 -8.69
CA GLY A 71 -19.69 -0.06 -9.31
C GLY A 71 -18.32 -0.54 -9.79
N VAL A 72 -17.24 0.15 -9.42
CA VAL A 72 -15.85 -0.21 -9.79
C VAL A 72 -15.34 -1.36 -8.92
N LEU A 73 -15.73 -1.40 -7.65
CA LEU A 73 -15.40 -2.46 -6.71
C LEU A 73 -16.67 -3.16 -6.21
N GLN A 74 -16.56 -4.46 -5.95
CA GLN A 74 -17.59 -5.24 -5.25
C GLN A 74 -17.03 -5.67 -3.90
N LYS A 75 -17.75 -5.41 -2.81
CA LYS A 75 -17.40 -5.95 -1.50
C LYS A 75 -17.73 -7.45 -1.51
N ASN A 76 -16.71 -8.29 -1.31
CA ASN A 76 -16.95 -9.69 -1.00
C ASN A 76 -17.40 -9.76 0.47
N GLU A 77 -18.67 -10.01 0.72
CA GLU A 77 -19.26 -10.07 2.07
C GLU A 77 -18.81 -11.28 2.91
N ASN A 78 -17.86 -12.09 2.41
CA ASN A 78 -17.42 -13.36 2.99
C ASN A 78 -15.91 -13.43 3.31
N ALA A 79 -15.22 -12.30 3.48
CA ALA A 79 -13.80 -12.26 3.84
C ALA A 79 -13.57 -11.87 5.31
#